data_AF-A0A8J2PQQ0-F1
#
_entry.id   AF-A0A8J2PQQ0-F1
#
_cell.length_a   1.000
_cell.length_b   1.000
_cell.length_c   1.000
_cell.angle_alpha   90.00
_cell.angle_beta   90.00
_cell.angle_gamma   90.00
#
_symmetry.space_group_name_H-M   'P 1'
#
loop_
_entity.id
_entity.type
_entity.pdbx_description
1 polymer ?
#
loop_
_entity_poly.entity_id
_entity_poly.type
_entity_poly.pdbx_seq_one_letter_code
_entity_poly.pdbx_strand_id
1 'polypeptide(L)'
;MSLHVFSRCMSLSAVVRATEHIVRSPIQVHGVEGRYAVALYSAAVKDRNLDTIDKDLKSLQNVYQTSVKFKNFVLDPSLTPSSKVKTMKDVAKNLNVSKGTLNFLG
;
A
#
# COMPACT_ATOMS: atom_id res chain seq x y z
N MET A 1 10.82 -52.90 3.21
CA MET A 1 11.15 -52.17 1.97
C MET A 1 10.46 -50.82 2.01
N SER A 2 11.27 -49.78 1.88
CA SER A 2 10.91 -48.35 1.87
C SER A 2 9.98 -48.00 0.71
N LEU A 3 8.98 -47.16 0.94
CA LEU A 3 8.44 -46.24 -0.07
C LEU A 3 7.95 -44.96 0.62
N HIS A 4 8.89 -44.04 0.88
CA HIS A 4 8.61 -42.61 0.87
C HIS A 4 8.10 -42.24 -0.52
N VAL A 5 6.86 -41.76 -0.65
CA VAL A 5 6.40 -41.05 -1.86
C VAL A 5 5.87 -39.69 -1.43
N PHE A 6 6.78 -38.73 -1.54
CA PHE A 6 6.57 -37.29 -1.47
C PHE A 6 5.59 -36.87 -2.57
N SER A 7 4.40 -36.34 -2.23
CA SER A 7 3.49 -35.75 -3.23
C SER A 7 3.12 -34.32 -2.85
N ARG A 8 4.04 -33.42 -3.22
CA ARG A 8 3.84 -32.04 -3.68
C ARG A 8 2.71 -31.26 -2.99
N CYS A 9 3.07 -30.49 -1.96
CA CYS A 9 2.28 -29.35 -1.51
C CYS A 9 2.03 -28.41 -2.70
N MET A 10 0.82 -28.43 -3.26
CA MET A 10 0.39 -27.38 -4.19
C MET A 10 0.39 -26.06 -3.42
N SER A 11 1.22 -25.12 -3.86
CA SER A 11 1.24 -23.76 -3.36
C SER A 11 -0.09 -23.08 -3.69
N LEU A 12 -1.00 -22.95 -2.71
CA LEU A 12 -2.30 -22.26 -2.85
C LEU A 12 -2.16 -20.75 -3.19
N SER A 13 -0.94 -20.22 -3.22
CA SER A 13 -0.68 -18.80 -3.47
C SER A 13 -1.20 -18.30 -4.83
N ALA A 14 -1.33 -19.16 -5.84
CA ALA A 14 -1.88 -18.78 -7.15
C ALA A 14 -3.41 -18.64 -7.13
N VAL A 15 -4.12 -19.46 -6.35
CA VAL A 15 -5.60 -19.43 -6.29
C VAL A 15 -6.10 -18.24 -5.48
N VAL A 16 -5.44 -17.90 -4.36
CA VAL A 16 -5.77 -16.71 -3.56
C VAL A 16 -5.60 -15.41 -4.35
N ARG A 17 -4.66 -15.36 -5.30
CA ARG A 17 -4.45 -14.20 -6.19
C ARG A 17 -5.51 -14.07 -7.29
N ALA A 18 -6.23 -15.15 -7.60
CA ALA A 18 -7.23 -15.19 -8.68
C ALA A 18 -8.63 -14.76 -8.22
N THR A 19 -8.93 -14.84 -6.91
CA THR A 19 -10.24 -14.46 -6.34
C THR A 19 -10.43 -12.94 -6.22
N GLU A 20 -9.34 -12.17 -6.22
CA GLU A 20 -9.42 -10.71 -6.31
C GLU A 20 -9.39 -10.31 -7.79
N HIS A 21 -10.48 -9.73 -8.29
CA HIS A 21 -10.53 -9.07 -9.60
C HIS A 21 -9.56 -7.88 -9.60
N ILE A 22 -8.25 -8.11 -9.75
CA ILE A 22 -7.24 -7.06 -9.77
C ILE A 22 -7.33 -6.38 -11.13
N VAL A 23 -7.77 -5.11 -11.13
CA VAL A 23 -7.76 -4.28 -12.34
C VAL A 23 -6.30 -4.03 -12.68
N ARG A 24 -5.87 -4.52 -13.85
CA ARG A 24 -4.49 -4.32 -14.30
C ARG A 24 -4.27 -2.85 -14.61
N SER A 25 -3.17 -2.31 -14.08
CA SER A 25 -2.67 -1.01 -14.50
C SER A 25 -2.32 -1.04 -15.99
N PRO A 26 -2.64 0.02 -16.76
CA PRO A 26 -2.31 0.10 -18.18
C PRO A 26 -0.80 0.03 -18.43
N ILE A 27 0.00 0.50 -17.47
CA ILE A 27 1.45 0.35 -17.46
C ILE A 27 1.89 -0.68 -16.42
N GLN A 28 2.71 -1.64 -16.85
CA GLN A 28 3.23 -2.67 -15.97
C GLN A 28 4.44 -2.15 -15.19
N VAL A 29 4.21 -1.87 -13.91
CA VAL A 29 5.25 -1.46 -12.96
C VAL A 29 5.70 -2.67 -12.14
N HIS A 30 7.01 -2.81 -11.95
CA HIS A 30 7.64 -3.95 -11.29
C HIS A 30 8.24 -3.52 -9.94
N GLY A 31 8.69 -4.51 -9.14
CA GLY A 31 9.28 -4.26 -7.83
C GLY A 31 8.26 -4.18 -6.68
N VAL A 32 8.76 -3.89 -5.47
CA VAL A 32 7.93 -3.79 -4.26
C VAL A 32 7.00 -2.58 -4.34
N GLU A 33 7.56 -1.43 -4.69
CA GLU A 33 6.84 -0.18 -4.94
C GLU A 33 5.81 -0.31 -6.08
N GLY A 34 6.16 -0.98 -7.19
CA GLY A 34 5.24 -1.24 -8.29
C GLY A 34 4.03 -2.09 -7.86
N ARG A 35 4.24 -3.10 -7.01
CA ARG A 35 3.14 -3.92 -6.47
C ARG A 35 2.18 -3.09 -5.62
N TYR A 36 2.69 -2.19 -4.77
CA TYR A 36 1.85 -1.28 -3.99
C TYR A 36 1.08 -0.31 -4.88
N ALA A 37 1.73 0.26 -5.91
CA ALA A 37 1.09 1.15 -6.87
C ALA A 37 -0.05 0.46 -7.65
N VAL A 38 0.18 -0.76 -8.14
CA VAL A 38 -0.85 -1.54 -8.86
C VAL A 38 -2.00 -1.92 -7.94
N ALA A 39 -1.73 -2.30 -6.69
CA ALA A 39 -2.77 -2.63 -5.72
C ALA A 39 -3.65 -1.41 -5.40
N LEU A 40 -3.03 -0.25 -5.16
CA LEU A 40 -3.74 0.99 -4.90
C LEU A 40 -4.55 1.44 -6.12
N TYR A 41 -3.97 1.38 -7.33
CA TYR A 41 -4.68 1.68 -8.58
C TYR A 41 -5.88 0.74 -8.77
N SER A 42 -5.69 -0.56 -8.54
CA SER A 42 -6.79 -1.52 -8.66
C SER A 42 -7.91 -1.26 -7.66
N ALA A 43 -7.61 -0.84 -6.42
CA ALA A 43 -8.62 -0.46 -5.45
C ALA A 43 -9.34 0.84 -5.90
N ALA A 44 -8.55 1.83 -6.33
CA ALA A 44 -9.07 3.13 -6.73
C ALA A 44 -10.01 3.07 -7.94
N VAL A 45 -9.71 2.22 -8.93
CA VAL A 45 -10.58 2.00 -10.09
C VAL A 45 -11.90 1.35 -9.68
N LYS A 46 -11.88 0.39 -8.74
CA LYS A 46 -13.09 -0.28 -8.25
C LYS A 46 -14.01 0.70 -7.52
N ASP A 47 -13.43 1.54 -6.68
CA ASP A 47 -14.15 2.56 -5.90
C ASP A 47 -14.41 3.87 -6.69
N ARG A 48 -13.97 3.96 -7.94
CA ARG A 48 -14.10 5.15 -8.82
C ARG A 48 -13.59 6.45 -8.19
N ASN A 49 -12.58 6.37 -7.33
CA ASN A 49 -12.06 7.50 -6.54
C ASN A 49 -10.62 7.90 -6.92
N LEU A 50 -10.21 7.60 -8.16
CA LEU A 50 -8.85 7.86 -8.67
C LEU A 50 -8.40 9.31 -8.53
N ASP A 51 -9.23 10.28 -8.90
CA ASP A 51 -8.90 11.71 -8.84
C ASP A 51 -8.66 12.18 -7.40
N THR A 52 -9.44 11.66 -6.44
CA THR A 52 -9.29 11.99 -5.03
C THR A 52 -7.97 11.43 -4.47
N ILE A 53 -7.66 10.17 -4.77
CA ILE A 53 -6.42 9.53 -4.31
C ILE A 53 -5.18 10.21 -4.92
N ASP A 54 -5.23 10.62 -6.20
CA ASP A 54 -4.13 11.37 -6.82
C ASP A 54 -3.86 12.71 -6.12
N LYS A 55 -4.92 13.46 -5.79
CA LYS A 55 -4.82 14.73 -5.05
C LYS A 55 -4.29 14.52 -3.64
N ASP A 56 -4.75 13.49 -2.94
CA ASP A 56 -4.27 13.14 -1.60
C ASP A 56 -2.76 12.83 -1.61
N LEU A 57 -2.31 12.00 -2.57
CA LEU A 57 -0.90 11.62 -2.69
C LEU A 57 0.00 12.81 -3.04
N LYS A 58 -0.45 13.71 -3.91
CA LYS A 58 0.27 14.96 -4.22
C LYS A 58 0.38 15.87 -2.99
N SER A 59 -0.68 15.96 -2.21
CA SER A 59 -0.69 16.74 -0.96
C SER A 59 0.28 16.15 0.06
N LEU A 60 0.29 14.82 0.23
CA LEU A 60 1.24 14.12 1.09
C LEU A 60 2.69 14.28 0.63
N GLN A 61 2.94 14.22 -0.68
CA GLN A 61 4.26 14.47 -1.24
C GLN A 61 4.74 15.89 -0.94
N ASN A 62 3.87 16.89 -1.07
CA ASN A 62 4.19 18.27 -0.73
C ASN A 62 4.54 18.42 0.76
N VAL A 63 3.75 17.82 1.65
CA VAL A 63 4.04 17.83 3.10
C VAL A 63 5.40 17.19 3.39
N TYR A 64 5.73 16.08 2.72
CA TYR A 64 7.02 15.41 2.88
C TYR A 64 8.20 16.27 2.41
N GLN A 65 8.02 17.05 1.35
CA GLN A 65 9.07 17.95 0.83
C GLN A 65 9.22 19.22 1.67
N THR A 66 8.10 19.81 2.11
CA THR A 66 8.08 21.09 2.80
C THR A 66 8.47 20.98 4.27
N SER A 67 8.11 19.89 4.95
CA SER A 67 8.31 19.76 6.39
C SER A 67 9.50 18.85 6.75
N VAL A 68 10.62 19.48 7.11
CA VAL A 68 11.84 18.79 7.56
C VAL A 68 11.57 17.90 8.77
N LYS A 69 10.68 18.33 9.68
CA LYS A 69 10.27 17.56 10.87
C LYS A 69 9.60 16.23 10.49
N PHE A 70 8.72 16.25 9.50
CA PHE A 70 8.02 15.04 9.04
C PHE A 70 8.98 14.10 8.31
N LYS A 71 9.88 14.63 7.49
CA LYS A 71 10.92 13.83 6.83
C LYS A 71 11.80 13.09 7.85
N ASN A 72 12.25 13.78 8.90
CA ASN A 72 13.03 13.16 9.96
C ASN A 72 12.21 12.12 10.73
N PHE A 73 10.93 12.38 11.00
CA PHE A 73 10.03 11.41 11.64
C PHE A 73 9.87 10.11 10.84
N VAL A 74 9.72 10.21 9.51
CA VAL A 74 9.58 9.02 8.64
C VAL A 74 10.85 8.17 8.66
N LEU A 75 12.01 8.82 8.61
CA LEU A 75 13.32 8.16 8.55
C LEU A 75 13.82 7.66 9.91
N ASP A 76 13.31 8.20 11.01
CA ASP A 76 13.78 7.88 12.37
C ASP A 76 13.51 6.40 12.73
N PRO A 77 14.54 5.57 12.97
CA PRO A 77 14.35 4.16 13.32
C PRO A 77 14.04 3.92 14.80
N SER A 78 14.09 4.95 15.66
CA SER A 78 13.91 4.83 17.11
C SER A 78 12.44 4.71 17.52
N LEU A 79 11.51 5.11 16.65
CA LEU A 79 10.08 5.03 16.93
C LEU A 79 9.53 3.61 16.70
N THR A 80 8.68 3.15 17.63
CA THR A 80 7.98 1.87 17.48
C THR A 80 7.03 1.91 16.26
N PRO A 81 6.90 0.79 15.53
CA PRO A 81 6.06 0.74 14.32
C PRO A 81 4.60 1.12 14.61
N SER A 82 4.07 0.69 15.75
CA SER A 82 2.70 1.02 16.18
C SER A 82 2.51 2.51 16.43
N SER A 83 3.53 3.20 16.98
CA SER A 83 3.49 4.65 17.17
C SER A 83 3.53 5.37 15.83
N LYS A 84 4.42 4.94 14.92
CA LYS A 84 4.53 5.50 13.57
C LYS A 84 3.21 5.44 12.80
N VAL A 85 2.55 4.29 12.81
CA VAL A 85 1.26 4.11 12.12
C VAL A 85 0.18 5.02 12.71
N LYS A 86 0.12 5.17 14.04
CA LYS A 86 -0.86 6.06 14.69
C LYS A 86 -0.63 7.51 14.26
N THR A 87 0.59 8.02 14.42
CA THR A 87 0.93 9.39 14.04
C THR A 87 0.71 9.63 12.55
N MET A 88 1.02 8.64 11.69
CA MET A 88 0.76 8.76 10.26
C MET A 88 -0.74 8.85 9.96
N LYS A 89 -1.57 8.06 10.65
CA LYS A 89 -3.04 8.16 10.56
C LYS A 89 -3.56 9.51 11.05
N ASP A 90 -2.99 10.07 12.11
CA ASP A 90 -3.38 11.40 12.61
C ASP A 90 -2.99 12.51 11.61
N VAL A 91 -1.79 12.45 11.03
CA VAL A 91 -1.36 13.39 9.97
C VAL A 91 -2.27 13.27 8.74
N ALA A 92 -2.58 12.05 8.32
CA ALA A 92 -3.48 11.78 7.21
C ALA A 92 -4.90 12.34 7.47
N LYS A 93 -5.44 12.20 8.69
CA LYS A 93 -6.72 12.79 9.08
C LYS A 93 -6.69 14.32 9.05
N ASN A 94 -5.61 14.95 9.53
CA ASN A 94 -5.45 16.41 9.49
C ASN A 94 -5.43 16.94 8.04
N LEU A 95 -4.90 16.15 7.11
CA LEU A 95 -4.89 16.45 5.67
C LEU A 95 -6.22 16.15 4.96
N ASN A 96 -7.24 15.67 5.68
CA ASN A 96 -8.56 15.28 5.14
C ASN A 96 -8.47 14.28 3.98
N VAL A 97 -7.54 13.31 4.06
CA VAL A 97 -7.39 12.32 2.98
C VAL A 97 -8.58 11.36 2.92
N SER A 98 -8.84 10.83 1.72
CA SER A 98 -9.88 9.84 1.48
C SER A 98 -9.63 8.53 2.24
N LYS A 99 -10.71 7.76 2.45
CA LYS A 99 -10.66 6.46 3.12
C LYS A 99 -9.72 5.47 2.40
N GLY A 100 -9.63 5.54 1.07
CA GLY A 100 -8.70 4.72 0.28
C GLY A 100 -7.25 5.02 0.63
N THR A 101 -6.88 6.30 0.69
CA THR A 101 -5.54 6.74 1.09
C THR A 101 -5.25 6.42 2.56
N LEU A 102 -6.22 6.57 3.45
CA LEU A 102 -6.05 6.28 4.87
C LEU A 102 -5.80 4.79 5.14
N ASN A 103 -6.49 3.90 4.41
CA ASN A 103 -6.25 2.46 4.48
C ASN A 103 -4.91 2.05 3.87
N PHE A 104 -4.39 2.80 2.89
CA PHE A 104 -3.07 2.54 2.32
C PHE A 104 -1.94 2.86 3.30
N LEU A 105 -2.14 3.86 4.17
CA LEU A 105 -1.13 4.36 5.09
C LEU A 105 -1.06 3.63 6.45
N GLY A 106 -1.92 2.65 6.73
CA GLY A 106 -1.84 1.94 8.01
C GLY A 106 -2.82 0.82 8.26
#